data_AF-A0A0M2PRX6-F1
#
_entry.id   AF-A0A0M2PRX6-F1
#
_cell.length_a   1.000
_cell.length_b   1.000
_cell.length_c   1.000
_cell.angle_alpha   90.00
_cell.angle_beta   90.00
_cell.angle_gamma   90.00
#
_symmetry.space_group_name_H-M   'P 1'
#
loop_
_entity.id
_entity.type
_entity.pdbx_description
1 polymer ?
#
loop_
_entity_poly.entity_id
_entity_poly.type
_entity_poly.pdbx_seq_one_letter_code
_entity_poly.pdbx_strand_id
1 'polypeptide(L)'
;MIEEAKFEELLEQYKPMIYYIIRKLAIYKNEQEFYQIGCIALWEAAQRFNKEKGEFRSYVYSFISGRMKTALSKEWNKWNNECQFGNDGYLEVDTGECDYTPLLTSSVFDSIATLLTENQSKWLKAYCLYEKLPADIAKEEGVSVHAVKAWRRDTIAKLKKYSVEELLGNR
;
A
#
# COMPACT_ATOMS: atom_id res chain seq x y z
N MET A 1 26.02 -1.19 3.10
CA MET A 1 25.27 -0.33 4.04
C MET A 1 25.29 1.08 3.49
N ILE A 2 24.19 1.82 3.57
CA ILE A 2 24.17 3.24 3.20
C ILE A 2 24.89 4.01 4.32
N GLU A 3 25.75 4.96 3.95
CA GLU A 3 26.41 5.85 4.91
C GLU A 3 25.38 6.82 5.50
N GLU A 4 25.49 7.16 6.79
CA GLU A 4 24.53 8.02 7.50
C GLU A 4 24.28 9.36 6.79
N ALA A 5 25.35 10.03 6.35
CA ALA A 5 25.26 11.29 5.60
C ALA A 5 24.46 11.17 4.30
N LYS A 6 24.59 10.05 3.58
CA LYS A 6 23.82 9.80 2.34
C LYS A 6 22.35 9.52 2.62
N PHE A 7 22.02 9.04 3.82
CA PHE A 7 20.63 8.83 4.19
C PHE A 7 19.94 10.11 4.65
N GLU A 8 20.64 11.02 5.32
CA GLU A 8 20.05 12.32 5.68
C GLU A 8 19.60 13.10 4.43
N GLU A 9 20.45 13.15 3.40
CA GLU A 9 20.09 13.75 2.10
C GLU A 9 18.91 13.06 1.43
N LEU A 10 18.87 11.72 1.50
CA LEU A 10 17.77 10.93 0.95
C LEU A 10 16.47 11.17 1.72
N LEU A 11 16.56 11.25 3.05
CA LEU A 11 15.43 11.51 3.92
C LEU A 11 14.83 12.88 3.62
N GLU A 12 15.65 13.91 3.45
CA GLU A 12 15.16 15.25 3.13
C GLU A 12 14.40 15.29 1.79
N GLN A 13 14.87 14.53 0.78
CA GLN A 13 14.18 14.39 -0.50
C GLN A 13 12.83 13.66 -0.41
N TYR A 14 12.73 12.64 0.45
CA TYR A 14 11.54 11.78 0.56
C TYR A 14 10.60 12.16 1.71
N LYS A 15 10.99 13.10 2.55
CA LYS A 15 10.17 13.65 3.64
C LYS A 15 8.79 14.12 3.17
N PRO A 16 8.63 14.84 2.03
CA PRO A 16 7.30 15.19 1.53
C PRO A 16 6.44 13.97 1.19
N MET A 17 7.04 12.89 0.69
CA MET A 17 6.34 11.64 0.39
C MET A 17 5.84 10.95 1.66
N ILE A 18 6.65 10.95 2.74
CA ILE A 18 6.26 10.39 4.03
C ILE A 18 5.03 11.12 4.57
N TYR A 19 5.07 12.46 4.63
CA TYR A 19 3.92 13.27 5.07
C TYR A 19 2.71 13.13 4.16
N TYR A 20 2.92 13.02 2.85
CA TYR A 20 1.84 12.75 1.91
C TYR A 20 1.13 11.43 2.23
N ILE A 21 1.88 10.34 2.47
CA ILE A 21 1.30 9.04 2.80
C ILE A 21 0.56 9.11 4.15
N ILE A 22 1.11 9.80 5.15
CA ILE A 22 0.47 10.01 6.45
C ILE A 22 -0.91 10.67 6.27
N ARG A 23 -0.96 11.78 5.52
CA ARG A 23 -2.21 12.50 5.23
C ARG A 23 -3.17 11.65 4.41
N LYS A 24 -2.68 10.95 3.39
CA LYS A 24 -3.47 10.07 2.53
C LYS A 24 -4.13 8.93 3.32
N LEU A 25 -3.44 8.40 4.33
CA LEU A 25 -3.95 7.37 5.22
C LEU A 25 -4.80 7.92 6.37
N ALA A 26 -5.12 9.22 6.38
CA ALA A 26 -5.89 9.88 7.42
C ALA A 26 -5.31 9.67 8.84
N ILE A 27 -3.98 9.61 8.94
CA ILE A 27 -3.28 9.45 10.22
C ILE A 27 -3.20 10.82 10.91
N TYR A 28 -4.15 11.09 11.80
CA TYR A 28 -4.19 12.32 12.59
C TYR A 28 -3.72 12.13 14.04
N LYS A 29 -3.70 10.88 14.52
CA LYS A 29 -3.14 10.51 15.82
C LYS A 29 -1.77 9.89 15.62
N ASN A 30 -0.86 10.14 16.56
CA ASN A 30 0.50 9.61 16.53
C ASN A 30 1.28 9.96 15.24
N GLU A 31 1.00 11.10 14.61
CA GLU A 31 1.65 11.52 13.34
C GLU A 31 3.18 11.39 13.40
N GLN A 32 3.78 11.77 14.53
CA GLN A 32 5.22 11.71 14.73
C GLN A 32 5.77 10.27 14.82
N GLU A 33 4.99 9.32 15.34
CA GLU A 33 5.33 7.90 15.34
C GLU A 33 5.25 7.34 13.91
N PHE A 34 4.20 7.68 13.17
CA PHE A 34 4.07 7.27 11.77
C PHE A 34 5.14 7.90 10.88
N TYR A 35 5.57 9.12 11.18
CA TYR A 35 6.73 9.73 10.54
C TYR A 35 8.00 8.90 10.77
N GLN A 36 8.27 8.49 12.02
CA GLN A 36 9.41 7.61 12.33
C GLN A 36 9.31 6.25 11.61
N ILE A 37 8.11 5.66 11.55
CA ILE A 37 7.87 4.44 10.78
C ILE A 37 8.19 4.66 9.30
N GLY A 38 7.84 5.82 8.74
CA GLY A 38 8.22 6.22 7.39
C GLY A 38 9.72 6.32 7.18
N CYS A 39 10.45 6.96 8.11
CA CYS A 39 11.90 7.07 8.07
C CYS A 39 12.58 5.69 8.10
N ILE A 40 12.15 4.82 9.03
CA ILE A 40 12.67 3.44 9.14
C ILE A 40 12.38 2.66 7.85
N ALA A 41 11.18 2.79 7.31
CA ALA A 41 10.79 2.13 6.07
C ALA A 41 11.61 2.62 4.87
N LEU A 42 11.91 3.92 4.79
CA LEU A 42 12.78 4.49 3.77
C LEU A 42 14.20 3.92 3.85
N TRP A 43 14.77 3.85 5.06
CA TRP A 43 16.09 3.27 5.28
C TRP A 43 16.15 1.80 4.84
N GLU A 44 15.17 0.99 5.26
CA GLU A 44 15.08 -0.41 4.85
C GLU A 44 14.90 -0.57 3.33
N ALA A 45 14.06 0.27 2.72
CA ALA A 45 13.82 0.24 1.27
C ALA A 45 15.11 0.57 0.52
N ALA A 46 15.85 1.58 0.94
CA ALA A 46 17.10 1.98 0.33
C ALA A 46 18.16 0.87 0.41
N GLN A 47 18.19 0.07 1.48
CA GLN A 47 19.08 -1.09 1.60
C GLN A 47 18.68 -2.29 0.74
N ARG A 48 17.38 -2.50 0.52
CA ARG A 48 16.83 -3.70 -0.14
C ARG A 48 16.49 -3.47 -1.61
N PHE A 49 16.60 -2.24 -2.07
CA PHE A 49 16.25 -1.89 -3.44
C PHE A 49 17.12 -2.64 -4.45
N ASN A 50 16.47 -3.18 -5.46
CA ASN A 50 17.12 -3.76 -6.62
C ASN A 50 16.68 -2.98 -7.86
N LYS A 51 17.65 -2.35 -8.53
CA LYS A 51 17.44 -1.52 -9.72
C LYS A 51 16.81 -2.28 -10.90
N GLU A 52 16.99 -3.59 -10.96
CA GLU A 52 16.39 -4.44 -12.00
C GLU A 52 14.87 -4.62 -11.83
N LYS A 53 14.32 -4.31 -10.65
CA LYS A 53 12.90 -4.52 -10.33
C LYS A 53 12.02 -3.28 -10.56
N GLY A 54 12.59 -2.18 -11.06
CA GLY A 54 11.87 -0.96 -11.40
C GLY A 54 12.44 0.30 -10.76
N GLU A 55 11.68 1.38 -10.80
CA GLU A 55 12.09 2.70 -10.32
C GLU A 55 12.12 2.77 -8.78
N PHE A 56 13.18 3.36 -8.24
CA PHE A 56 13.38 3.51 -6.80
C PHE A 56 12.22 4.25 -6.12
N ARG A 57 11.75 5.35 -6.73
CA ARG A 57 10.68 6.19 -6.19
C ARG A 57 9.37 5.43 -5.98
N SER A 58 8.94 4.66 -6.99
CA SER A 58 7.73 3.85 -6.96
C SER A 58 7.83 2.70 -5.95
N TYR A 59 9.01 2.09 -5.86
CA TYR A 59 9.32 1.06 -4.86
C TYR A 59 9.23 1.61 -3.42
N VAL A 60 9.89 2.75 -3.16
CA VAL A 60 9.92 3.41 -1.85
C VAL A 60 8.52 3.81 -1.40
N TYR A 61 7.72 4.41 -2.28
CA TYR A 61 6.33 4.77 -1.98
C TYR A 61 5.53 3.55 -1.52
N SER A 62 5.60 2.46 -2.28
CA SER A 62 4.88 1.22 -1.99
C SER A 62 5.34 0.59 -0.68
N PHE A 63 6.65 0.64 -0.41
CA PHE A 63 7.24 0.09 0.80
C PHE A 63 6.83 0.88 2.06
N ILE A 64 6.94 2.21 2.02
CA ILE A 64 6.54 3.10 3.13
C ILE A 64 5.04 2.97 3.40
N SER A 65 4.22 3.06 2.36
CA SER A 65 2.76 2.93 2.48
C SER A 65 2.36 1.58 3.06
N GLY A 66 2.99 0.48 2.62
CA GLY A 66 2.75 -0.86 3.16
C GLY A 66 3.14 -0.98 4.64
N ARG A 67 4.25 -0.36 5.05
CA ARG A 67 4.69 -0.34 6.46
C ARG A 67 3.73 0.45 7.35
N MET A 68 3.32 1.65 6.92
CA MET A 68 2.36 2.47 7.67
C MET A 68 1.00 1.79 7.78
N LYS A 69 0.47 1.18 6.71
CA LYS A 69 -0.77 0.40 6.77
C LYS A 69 -0.68 -0.76 7.76
N THR A 70 0.45 -1.47 7.77
CA THR A 70 0.68 -2.56 8.73
C THR A 70 0.68 -2.05 10.16
N ALA A 71 1.27 -0.88 10.42
CA ALA A 71 1.26 -0.25 11.74
C ALA A 71 -0.15 0.20 12.15
N LEU A 72 -0.89 0.87 11.25
CA LEU A 72 -2.30 1.23 11.46
C LEU A 72 -3.17 0.03 11.81
N SER A 73 -3.04 -1.08 11.07
CA SER A 73 -3.80 -2.30 11.37
C SER A 73 -3.43 -2.88 12.73
N LYS A 74 -2.17 -2.75 13.17
CA LYS A 74 -1.76 -3.18 14.51
C LYS A 74 -2.35 -2.29 15.60
N GLU A 75 -2.32 -0.97 15.42
CA GLU A 75 -2.96 -0.02 16.34
C GLU A 75 -4.47 -0.27 16.43
N TRP A 76 -5.14 -0.45 15.29
CA TRP A 76 -6.57 -0.75 15.25
C TRP A 76 -6.88 -2.09 15.94
N ASN A 77 -6.11 -3.15 15.69
CA ASN A 77 -6.31 -4.42 16.37
C ASN A 77 -6.01 -4.32 17.88
N LYS A 78 -5.02 -3.53 18.28
CA LYS A 78 -4.70 -3.29 19.69
C LYS A 78 -5.86 -2.54 20.36
N TRP A 79 -6.32 -1.45 19.76
CA TRP A 79 -7.48 -0.70 20.20
C TRP A 79 -8.73 -1.57 20.26
N ASN A 80 -9.01 -2.40 19.25
CA ASN A 80 -10.20 -3.26 19.23
C ASN A 80 -10.13 -4.42 20.25
N ASN A 81 -8.92 -4.90 20.59
CA ASN A 81 -8.73 -5.86 21.67
C ASN A 81 -8.80 -5.20 23.06
N GLU A 82 -8.41 -3.93 23.17
CA GLU A 82 -8.47 -3.14 24.41
C GLU A 82 -9.86 -2.48 24.63
N CYS A 83 -10.63 -2.26 23.57
CA CYS A 83 -11.92 -1.56 23.54
C CYS A 83 -13.10 -2.48 23.14
N GLN A 84 -13.16 -3.72 23.63
CA GLN A 84 -14.40 -4.54 23.58
C GLN A 84 -15.62 -3.92 24.32
N PHE A 85 -15.56 -2.63 24.69
CA PHE A 85 -16.68 -1.81 25.12
C PHE A 85 -16.59 -0.43 24.45
N GLY A 86 -17.32 -0.19 23.37
CA GLY A 86 -17.50 1.15 22.80
C GLY A 86 -17.40 1.19 21.29
N ASN A 87 -18.56 1.25 20.62
CA ASN A 87 -18.72 1.25 19.18
C ASN A 87 -19.09 2.66 18.69
N ASP A 88 -18.21 3.35 17.95
CA ASP A 88 -18.57 4.50 17.11
C ASP A 88 -17.35 5.21 16.46
N GLY A 89 -17.49 5.59 15.18
CA GLY A 89 -16.72 6.70 14.60
C GLY A 89 -16.04 6.45 13.25
N TYR A 90 -16.81 6.24 12.18
CA TYR A 90 -16.32 6.47 10.81
C TYR A 90 -16.30 7.99 10.55
N LEU A 91 -15.16 8.57 10.16
CA LEU A 91 -15.04 9.97 9.75
C LEU A 91 -14.90 10.06 8.23
N GLU A 92 -15.76 10.88 7.61
CA GLU A 92 -15.75 11.21 6.18
C GLU A 92 -14.53 12.07 5.80
N VAL A 93 -14.00 11.85 4.60
CA VAL A 93 -12.78 12.45 4.05
C VAL A 93 -13.12 13.58 3.09
N ASP A 94 -12.61 14.79 3.36
CA ASP A 94 -12.57 15.90 2.40
C ASP A 94 -11.28 15.80 1.57
N THR A 95 -11.40 15.81 0.24
CA THR A 95 -10.32 15.49 -0.69
C THR A 95 -9.86 16.76 -1.39
N GLY A 96 -8.86 17.45 -0.83
CA GLY A 96 -8.16 18.54 -1.50
C GLY A 96 -7.22 18.01 -2.60
N GLU A 97 -7.40 18.50 -3.83
CA GLU A 97 -6.64 18.10 -5.02
C GLU A 97 -5.13 18.37 -4.90
N CYS A 98 -4.29 17.36 -5.16
CA CYS A 98 -2.88 17.55 -5.52
C CYS A 98 -2.34 16.41 -6.44
N ASP A 99 -1.38 16.77 -7.28
CA ASP A 99 -0.89 16.11 -8.51
C ASP A 99 -0.20 14.71 -8.39
N TYR A 100 -0.74 13.77 -7.61
CA TYR A 100 -0.22 12.39 -7.57
C TYR A 100 -1.15 11.33 -8.20
N THR A 101 -2.21 11.78 -8.86
CA THR A 101 -3.23 10.97 -9.54
C THR A 101 -2.78 10.20 -10.80
N PRO A 102 -1.73 10.55 -11.58
CA PRO A 102 -1.50 9.89 -12.88
C PRO A 102 -1.01 8.44 -12.84
N LEU A 103 -0.58 7.92 -11.68
CA LEU A 103 0.05 6.58 -11.58
C LEU A 103 -0.94 5.42 -11.39
N LEU A 104 -2.25 5.69 -11.30
CA LEU A 104 -3.29 4.69 -11.02
C LEU A 104 -4.51 4.89 -11.94
N THR A 105 -4.30 5.06 -13.24
CA THR A 105 -5.42 5.15 -14.18
C THR A 105 -6.17 3.81 -14.29
N SER A 106 -7.51 3.89 -14.39
CA SER A 106 -8.40 2.74 -14.64
C SER A 106 -7.88 1.82 -15.75
N SER A 107 -7.29 2.42 -16.79
CA SER A 107 -6.78 1.72 -17.97
C SER A 107 -5.70 0.68 -17.67
N VAL A 108 -4.82 0.89 -16.69
CA VAL A 108 -3.80 -0.10 -16.33
C VAL A 108 -4.43 -1.28 -15.57
N PHE A 109 -5.38 -0.98 -14.68
CA PHE A 109 -6.13 -2.01 -13.96
C PHE A 109 -7.04 -2.82 -14.89
N ASP A 110 -7.62 -2.19 -15.90
CA ASP A 110 -8.48 -2.86 -16.87
C ASP A 110 -7.69 -3.82 -17.75
N SER A 111 -6.49 -3.42 -18.22
CA SER A 111 -5.55 -4.31 -18.91
C SER A 111 -5.14 -5.51 -18.05
N ILE A 112 -4.75 -5.28 -16.79
CA ILE A 112 -4.36 -6.35 -15.86
C ILE A 112 -5.56 -7.25 -15.49
N ALA A 113 -6.77 -6.69 -15.38
CA ALA A 113 -7.99 -7.43 -15.06
C ALA A 113 -8.34 -8.46 -16.13
N THR A 114 -7.99 -8.23 -17.41
CA THR A 114 -8.19 -9.23 -18.47
C THR A 114 -7.38 -10.51 -18.26
N LEU A 115 -6.27 -10.44 -17.52
CA LEU A 115 -5.36 -11.57 -17.27
C LEU A 115 -5.70 -12.34 -15.98
N LEU A 116 -6.54 -11.76 -15.13
CA LEU A 116 -6.86 -12.28 -13.80
C LEU A 116 -8.26 -12.92 -13.79
N THR A 117 -8.47 -13.85 -12.86
CA THR A 117 -9.85 -14.31 -12.59
C THR A 117 -10.63 -13.23 -11.85
N GLU A 118 -11.95 -13.32 -11.86
CA GLU A 118 -12.82 -12.34 -11.21
C GLU A 118 -12.43 -12.10 -9.74
N ASN A 119 -12.19 -13.16 -8.98
CA ASN A 119 -11.77 -13.08 -7.57
C ASN A 119 -10.36 -12.47 -7.38
N GLN A 120 -9.46 -12.69 -8.33
CA GLN A 120 -8.11 -12.12 -8.32
C GLN A 120 -8.14 -10.62 -8.64
N SER A 121 -8.98 -10.23 -9.62
CA SER A 121 -9.21 -8.83 -9.98
C SER A 121 -9.94 -8.08 -8.88
N LYS A 122 -10.94 -8.69 -8.25
CA LYS A 122 -11.61 -8.18 -7.04
C LYS A 122 -10.61 -7.93 -5.92
N TRP A 123 -9.75 -8.90 -5.62
CA TRP A 123 -8.69 -8.71 -4.63
C TRP A 123 -7.75 -7.56 -5.02
N LEU A 124 -7.30 -7.50 -6.28
CA LEU A 124 -6.38 -6.47 -6.74
C LEU A 124 -6.99 -5.07 -6.65
N LYS A 125 -8.23 -4.88 -7.09
CA LYS A 125 -8.97 -3.61 -6.99
C LYS A 125 -9.25 -3.25 -5.53
N ALA A 126 -9.77 -4.17 -4.74
CA ALA A 126 -10.02 -3.97 -3.31
C ALA A 126 -8.76 -3.57 -2.54
N TYR A 127 -7.62 -4.17 -2.87
CA TYR A 127 -6.36 -3.90 -2.21
C TYR A 127 -5.66 -2.63 -2.72
N CYS A 128 -5.66 -2.38 -4.03
CA CYS A 128 -4.92 -1.28 -4.64
C CYS A 128 -5.71 0.03 -4.75
N LEU A 129 -7.03 -0.03 -5.00
CA LEU A 129 -7.89 1.17 -5.17
C LEU A 129 -8.62 1.51 -3.87
N TYR A 130 -9.12 0.51 -3.17
CA TYR A 130 -9.98 0.71 -1.98
C TYR A 130 -9.26 0.41 -0.65
N GLU A 131 -7.97 0.04 -0.71
CA GLU A 131 -7.08 -0.20 0.43
C GLU A 131 -7.63 -1.17 1.51
N LYS A 132 -8.54 -2.08 1.14
CA LYS A 132 -9.24 -2.97 2.08
C LYS A 132 -8.33 -4.06 2.65
N LEU A 133 -8.52 -4.39 3.92
CA LEU A 133 -7.83 -5.51 4.55
C LEU A 133 -8.39 -6.85 4.05
N PRO A 134 -7.60 -7.94 4.09
CA PRO A 134 -8.09 -9.26 3.74
C PRO A 134 -9.29 -9.74 4.58
N ALA A 135 -9.44 -9.19 5.79
CA ALA A 135 -10.59 -9.45 6.66
C ALA A 135 -11.86 -8.73 6.17
N ASP A 136 -11.73 -7.49 5.70
CA ASP A 136 -12.85 -6.70 5.18
C ASP A 136 -13.33 -7.26 3.84
N ILE A 137 -12.39 -7.61 2.96
CA ILE A 137 -12.69 -8.28 1.69
C ILE A 137 -13.39 -9.62 1.93
N ALA A 138 -12.95 -10.37 2.95
CA ALA A 138 -13.58 -11.63 3.33
C ALA A 138 -15.03 -11.42 3.81
N LYS A 139 -15.26 -10.38 4.61
CA LYS A 139 -16.58 -10.02 5.12
C LYS A 139 -17.53 -9.55 4.01
N GLU A 140 -17.04 -8.73 3.08
CA GLU A 140 -17.83 -8.20 1.96
C GLU A 140 -18.16 -9.25 0.91
N GLU A 141 -17.21 -10.10 0.56
CA GLU A 141 -17.41 -11.15 -0.45
C GLU A 141 -17.99 -12.44 0.16
N GLY A 142 -18.23 -12.48 1.48
CA GLY A 142 -18.79 -13.65 2.17
C GLY A 142 -17.87 -14.88 2.16
N VAL A 143 -16.55 -14.67 2.04
CA VAL A 143 -15.55 -15.74 1.97
C VAL A 143 -14.67 -15.79 3.22
N SER A 144 -13.86 -16.84 3.37
CA SER A 144 -12.89 -16.89 4.47
C SER A 144 -11.68 -16.00 4.20
N VAL A 145 -11.05 -15.48 5.26
CA VAL A 145 -9.77 -14.74 5.16
C VAL A 145 -8.69 -15.58 4.49
N HIS A 146 -8.75 -16.91 4.64
CA HIS A 146 -7.84 -17.84 3.98
C HIS A 146 -8.05 -17.86 2.45
N ALA A 147 -9.30 -17.78 1.99
CA ALA A 147 -9.63 -17.66 0.56
C ALA A 147 -9.09 -16.36 -0.03
N VAL A 148 -9.25 -15.22 0.66
CA VAL A 148 -8.69 -13.93 0.20
C VAL A 148 -7.16 -13.96 0.15
N LYS A 149 -6.51 -14.60 1.12
CA LYS A 149 -5.05 -14.83 1.09
C LYS A 149 -4.62 -15.74 -0.07
N ALA A 150 -5.44 -16.73 -0.44
CA ALA A 150 -5.22 -17.55 -1.63
C ALA A 150 -5.35 -16.72 -2.91
N TRP A 151 -6.38 -15.87 -3.03
CA TRP A 151 -6.55 -14.95 -4.17
C TRP A 151 -5.33 -14.06 -4.34
N ARG A 152 -4.80 -13.49 -3.25
CA ARG A 152 -3.54 -12.72 -3.26
C ARG A 152 -2.37 -13.53 -3.81
N ARG A 153 -2.13 -14.72 -3.24
CA ARG A 153 -1.00 -15.58 -3.59
C ARG A 153 -1.04 -15.94 -5.07
N ASP A 154 -2.21 -16.33 -5.56
CA ASP A 154 -2.39 -16.77 -6.94
C ASP A 154 -2.31 -15.58 -7.90
N THR A 155 -2.85 -14.42 -7.53
CA THR A 155 -2.71 -13.16 -8.30
C THR A 155 -1.24 -12.78 -8.46
N ILE A 156 -0.47 -12.75 -7.36
CA ILE A 156 0.96 -12.39 -7.40
C ILE A 156 1.77 -13.43 -8.20
N ALA A 157 1.50 -14.72 -8.02
CA ALA A 157 2.16 -15.77 -8.77
C ALA A 157 1.87 -15.69 -10.27
N LYS A 158 0.67 -15.24 -10.65
CA LYS A 158 0.25 -15.05 -12.03
C LYS A 158 0.91 -13.80 -12.63
N LEU A 159 0.87 -12.66 -11.93
CA LEU A 159 1.52 -11.41 -12.37
C LEU A 159 3.03 -11.55 -12.55
N LYS A 160 3.71 -12.36 -11.73
CA LYS A 160 5.14 -12.64 -11.86
C LYS A 160 5.53 -13.42 -13.13
N LYS A 161 4.57 -14.06 -13.82
CA LYS A 161 4.83 -14.81 -15.06
C LYS A 161 4.78 -13.93 -16.31
N TYR A 162 4.25 -12.72 -16.20
CA TYR A 162 4.13 -11.78 -17.30
C TYR A 162 5.21 -10.71 -17.19
N SER A 163 5.79 -10.32 -18.32
CA SER A 163 6.76 -9.23 -18.36
C SER A 163 6.05 -7.88 -18.19
N VAL A 164 6.73 -6.88 -17.64
CA VAL A 164 6.17 -5.54 -17.39
C VAL A 164 5.62 -4.91 -18.68
N GLU A 165 6.24 -5.20 -19.83
CA GLU A 165 5.82 -4.76 -21.17
C GLU A 165 4.45 -5.35 -21.59
N GLU A 166 4.20 -6.62 -21.28
CA GLU A 166 2.93 -7.29 -21.54
C GLU A 166 1.81 -6.79 -20.62
N LEU A 167 2.15 -6.40 -19.40
CA LEU A 167 1.20 -5.86 -18.40
C LEU A 167 0.77 -4.43 -18.72
N LEU A 168 1.60 -3.66 -19.43
CA LEU A 168 1.34 -2.27 -19.80
C LEU A 168 0.74 -2.11 -21.21
N GLY A 169 0.56 -3.20 -21.95
CA GLY A 169 -0.06 -3.18 -23.27
C GLY A 169 0.81 -2.58 -24.39
N ASN A 170 2.12 -2.43 -24.16
CA ASN A 170 3.04 -1.96 -25.18
C ASN A 170 3.61 -3.17 -25.95
N ARG A 171 3.08 -3.42 -27.15
CA ARG A 171 3.70 -4.27 -28.16
C ARG A 171 4.51 -3.44 -29.13
#